data_AF-K3WBH4-F1
#
_entry.id   AF-K3WBH4-F1
#
_cell.length_a   1.000
_cell.length_b   1.000
_cell.length_c   1.000
_cell.angle_alpha   90.00
_cell.angle_beta   90.00
_cell.angle_gamma   90.00
#
_symmetry.space_group_name_H-M   'P 1'
#
loop_
_entity.id
_entity.type
_entity.pdbx_description
1 polymer ?
#
loop_
_entity_poly.entity_id
_entity_poly.type
_entity_poly.pdbx_seq_one_letter_code
_entity_poly.pdbx_strand_id
1 'polypeptide(L)'
;MASGGRIDLDQLRDLVFQGIDASHELDCAADSVRMPAQALTQQSIRSIAWRILLGVLDTDPAQWATLVSEKRARYRDWKREFLGCRRQNVVRREKTPEHEAGTSATKKDSIQDEDLALLREIDKDVSRTQSSLPFFQIGGIAQQWMLRILFLYAKLHPALGYMQGMNEILAPIVFVYGTDPDDEWAEETETDAFFSFVTIMASVQLLYLKSPLDSTKSGVDTQMMRLTSLLRQHDALLWQHLNSIGLTPDLHSFRWYMTLLTREFKMSTTLRIWDSLLADSKRFGFLHYVSCALIRCERAFLLQNGFSQCLQVLQTLPDVHDIERVLLDAERMREKDRQTDQSRLQSATILK
;
A
#
# COMPACT_ATOMS: atom_id res chain seq x y z
N MET A 1 22.05 16.46 13.17
CA MET A 1 22.59 17.10 11.96
C MET A 1 21.77 18.36 11.66
N ALA A 2 22.02 19.45 12.38
CA ALA A 2 21.20 20.67 12.33
C ALA A 2 21.95 21.80 11.61
N SER A 3 21.96 21.73 10.28
CA SER A 3 22.21 22.84 9.35
C SER A 3 22.01 22.32 7.92
N GLY A 4 20.80 22.29 7.38
CA GLY A 4 20.55 21.61 6.11
C GLY A 4 19.48 22.31 5.29
N GLY A 5 19.84 22.75 4.08
CA GLY A 5 18.92 23.44 3.17
C GLY A 5 17.71 22.61 2.76
N ARG A 6 16.79 23.25 2.05
CA ARG A 6 15.57 22.61 1.52
C ARG A 6 15.91 21.37 0.71
N ILE A 7 15.22 20.27 0.97
CA ILE A 7 15.36 19.01 0.24
C ILE A 7 14.82 19.20 -1.18
N ASP A 8 15.65 18.91 -2.17
CA ASP A 8 15.23 18.87 -3.57
C ASP A 8 14.34 17.64 -3.79
N LEU A 9 13.06 17.90 -4.07
CA LEU A 9 12.05 16.85 -4.21
C LEU A 9 12.28 15.97 -5.43
N ASP A 10 12.84 16.52 -6.51
CA ASP A 10 13.06 15.74 -7.74
C ASP A 10 14.30 14.85 -7.58
N GLN A 11 15.36 15.34 -6.92
CA GLN A 11 16.49 14.49 -6.53
C GLN A 11 16.07 13.37 -5.57
N LEU A 12 15.19 13.67 -4.61
CA LEU A 12 14.65 12.66 -3.69
C LEU A 12 13.84 11.61 -4.46
N ARG A 13 12.99 12.01 -5.40
CA ARG A 13 12.24 11.08 -6.25
C ARG A 13 13.17 10.19 -7.05
N ASP A 14 14.18 10.76 -7.70
CA ASP A 14 15.12 9.99 -8.52
C ASP A 14 15.88 8.97 -7.67
N LEU A 15 16.36 9.38 -6.49
CA LEU A 15 17.03 8.49 -5.53
C LEU A 15 16.13 7.32 -5.11
N VAL A 16 14.89 7.61 -4.71
CA VAL A 16 13.96 6.58 -4.25
C VAL A 16 13.52 5.68 -5.41
N PHE A 17 13.29 6.24 -6.60
CA PHE A 17 12.85 5.50 -7.78
C PHE A 17 13.89 4.48 -8.25
N GLN A 18 15.18 4.88 -8.28
CA GLN A 18 16.31 4.01 -8.62
C GLN A 18 16.54 2.89 -7.60
N GLY A 19 15.92 3.00 -6.42
CA GLY A 19 16.03 2.05 -5.34
C GLY A 19 17.01 2.55 -4.28
N ILE A 20 16.54 2.58 -3.04
CA ILE A 20 17.40 2.74 -1.87
C ILE A 20 18.07 1.37 -1.69
N ASP A 21 19.26 1.19 -2.29
CA ASP A 21 19.99 -0.07 -2.49
C ASP A 21 19.77 -1.09 -1.35
N ALA A 22 18.86 -2.05 -1.57
CA ALA A 22 18.36 -3.00 -0.57
C ALA A 22 19.11 -4.34 -0.57
N SER A 23 20.29 -4.39 -1.18
CA SER A 23 20.99 -5.64 -1.51
C SER A 23 21.59 -6.41 -0.31
N HIS A 24 21.39 -5.95 0.93
CA HIS A 24 21.95 -6.62 2.11
C HIS A 24 21.00 -6.88 3.29
N GLU A 25 19.68 -6.65 3.17
CA GLU A 25 18.85 -6.49 4.38
C GLU A 25 18.09 -7.71 4.96
N LEU A 26 18.08 -8.92 4.38
CA LEU A 26 17.10 -9.94 4.86
C LEU A 26 17.55 -11.38 5.14
N ASP A 27 18.85 -11.68 5.21
CA ASP A 27 19.31 -12.99 5.75
C ASP A 27 19.50 -12.99 7.28
N CYS A 28 19.19 -11.90 7.97
CA CYS A 28 19.37 -11.76 9.42
C CYS A 28 18.06 -11.35 10.12
N ALA A 29 17.02 -12.16 9.99
CA ALA A 29 15.86 -12.13 10.89
C ALA A 29 15.78 -13.40 11.78
N ALA A 30 16.93 -14.01 12.03
CA ALA A 30 17.13 -14.99 13.09
C ALA A 30 18.17 -14.43 14.06
N ASP A 31 17.85 -14.53 15.33
CA ASP A 31 18.66 -14.14 16.49
C ASP A 31 18.66 -12.65 16.86
N SER A 32 18.09 -12.42 18.04
CA SER A 32 18.28 -11.22 18.85
C SER A 32 19.78 -10.91 18.97
N VAL A 33 20.27 -9.89 18.28
CA VAL A 33 21.39 -8.99 18.65
C VAL A 33 21.58 -8.01 17.50
N ARG A 34 21.36 -6.72 17.80
CA ARG A 34 21.76 -5.49 17.07
C ARG A 34 22.06 -5.62 15.56
N MET A 35 21.15 -5.05 14.74
CA MET A 35 21.30 -4.82 13.30
C MET A 35 22.57 -3.97 12.98
N PRO A 36 23.29 -4.26 11.88
CA PRO A 36 24.52 -3.55 11.50
C PRO A 36 24.27 -2.09 11.09
N ALA A 37 25.24 -1.21 11.38
CA ALA A 37 25.12 0.25 11.28
C ALA A 37 24.86 0.83 9.87
N GLN A 38 25.04 0.06 8.79
CA GLN A 38 24.77 0.51 7.42
C GLN A 38 23.28 0.38 7.04
N ALA A 39 22.61 -0.69 7.45
CA ALA A 39 21.15 -0.86 7.32
C ALA A 39 20.38 0.23 8.10
N LEU A 40 20.94 0.65 9.25
CA LEU A 40 20.44 1.77 10.05
C LEU A 40 20.46 3.13 9.31
N THR A 41 21.19 3.28 8.20
CA THR A 41 21.16 4.52 7.41
C THR A 41 20.12 4.48 6.29
N GLN A 42 19.93 3.32 5.67
CA GLN A 42 19.03 3.15 4.52
C GLN A 42 17.56 3.09 4.94
N GLN A 43 17.26 2.38 6.03
CA GLN A 43 15.91 2.33 6.56
C GLN A 43 15.46 3.70 7.07
N SER A 44 16.38 4.47 7.66
CA SER A 44 16.14 5.87 8.02
C SER A 44 15.83 6.73 6.79
N ILE A 45 16.58 6.57 5.70
CA ILE A 45 16.33 7.30 4.43
C ILE A 45 14.94 6.94 3.89
N ARG A 46 14.59 5.65 3.80
CA ARG A 46 13.27 5.20 3.30
C ARG A 46 12.15 5.80 4.14
N SER A 47 12.27 5.71 5.46
CA SER A 47 11.29 6.18 6.42
C SER A 47 11.00 7.68 6.29
N ILE A 48 12.05 8.51 6.18
CA ILE A 48 11.91 9.96 5.96
C ILE A 48 11.42 10.26 4.54
N ALA A 49 11.96 9.60 3.52
CA ALA A 49 11.57 9.80 2.14
C ALA A 49 10.08 9.52 1.92
N TRP A 50 9.56 8.43 2.47
CA TRP A 50 8.13 8.10 2.39
C TRP A 50 7.27 9.14 3.08
N ARG A 51 7.68 9.64 4.27
CA ARG A 51 6.95 10.72 4.95
C ARG A 51 6.90 12.00 4.11
N ILE A 52 7.96 12.35 3.38
CA ILE A 52 7.97 13.50 2.46
C ILE A 52 7.09 13.23 1.23
N LEU A 53 7.27 12.10 0.54
CA LEU A 53 6.54 11.73 -0.67
C LEU A 53 5.02 11.57 -0.45
N LEU A 54 4.62 11.23 0.79
CA LEU A 54 3.23 11.10 1.23
C LEU A 54 2.68 12.35 1.93
N GLY A 55 3.47 13.43 2.04
CA GLY A 55 3.02 14.72 2.58
C GLY A 55 2.76 14.72 4.10
N VAL A 56 3.41 13.83 4.83
CA VAL A 56 3.52 13.91 6.29
C VAL A 56 4.54 14.98 6.67
N LEU A 57 5.66 15.02 5.97
CA LEU A 57 6.72 16.03 6.08
C LEU A 57 6.77 16.92 4.83
N ASP A 58 7.22 18.16 5.01
CA ASP A 58 7.57 19.06 3.90
C ASP A 58 9.02 18.80 3.45
N THR A 59 9.38 19.33 2.30
CA THR A 59 10.74 19.50 1.78
C THR A 59 11.63 20.40 2.64
N ASP A 60 11.07 21.24 3.52
CA ASP A 60 11.84 22.10 4.43
C ASP A 60 11.90 21.49 5.85
N PRO A 61 13.07 20.97 6.28
CA PRO A 61 13.25 20.43 7.62
C PRO A 61 12.95 21.41 8.76
N ALA A 62 13.05 22.73 8.52
CA ALA A 62 12.74 23.72 9.53
C ALA A 62 11.27 23.72 9.96
N GLN A 63 10.36 23.21 9.10
CA GLN A 63 8.92 23.14 9.38
C GLN A 63 8.50 21.83 10.05
N TRP A 64 9.37 20.81 10.09
CA TRP A 64 8.99 19.45 10.49
C TRP A 64 8.43 19.40 11.91
N ALA A 65 9.11 20.01 12.88
CA ALA A 65 8.70 19.96 14.28
C ALA A 65 7.26 20.48 14.48
N THR A 66 6.92 21.60 13.83
CA THR A 66 5.58 22.20 13.91
C THR A 66 4.54 21.32 13.22
N LEU A 67 4.77 20.94 11.97
CA LEU A 67 3.83 20.15 11.16
C LEU A 67 3.50 18.81 11.80
N VAL A 68 4.53 18.12 12.30
CA VAL A 68 4.41 16.81 12.92
C VAL A 68 3.68 16.92 14.27
N SER A 69 3.99 17.93 15.08
CA SER A 69 3.30 18.18 16.35
C SER A 69 1.80 18.40 16.17
N GLU A 70 1.40 19.20 15.18
CA GLU A 70 -0.01 19.47 14.85
C GLU A 70 -0.75 18.20 14.40
N LYS A 71 -0.17 17.46 13.45
CA LYS A 71 -0.72 16.18 12.98
C LYS A 71 -0.84 15.18 14.13
N ARG A 72 0.19 15.06 14.98
CA ARG A 72 0.23 14.14 16.14
C ARG A 72 -0.78 14.51 17.21
N ALA A 73 -0.97 15.79 17.51
CA ALA A 73 -2.03 16.25 18.41
C ALA A 73 -3.41 15.87 17.87
N ARG A 74 -3.68 16.16 16.58
CA ARG A 74 -4.97 15.87 15.95
C ARG A 74 -5.33 14.39 15.97
N TYR A 75 -4.38 13.51 15.64
CA TYR A 75 -4.61 12.08 15.71
C TYR A 75 -4.88 11.60 17.15
N ARG A 76 -4.15 12.12 18.14
CA ARG A 76 -4.40 11.81 19.56
C ARG A 76 -5.80 12.21 20.01
N ASP A 77 -6.31 13.35 19.53
CA ASP A 77 -7.68 13.79 19.83
C ASP A 77 -8.72 12.87 19.22
N TRP A 78 -8.58 12.48 17.94
CA TRP A 78 -9.46 11.47 17.33
C TRP A 78 -9.40 10.12 18.03
N LYS A 79 -8.20 9.67 18.39
CA LYS A 79 -8.01 8.46 19.18
C LYS A 79 -8.74 8.57 20.52
N ARG A 80 -8.69 9.72 21.20
CA ARG A 80 -9.45 9.93 22.44
C ARG A 80 -10.96 9.98 22.20
N GLU A 81 -11.42 10.58 21.11
CA GLU A 81 -12.84 10.72 20.80
C GLU A 81 -13.49 9.38 20.42
N PHE A 82 -12.87 8.66 19.47
CA PHE A 82 -13.41 7.42 18.91
C PHE A 82 -13.00 6.16 19.70
N LEU A 83 -11.90 6.21 20.46
CA LEU A 83 -11.41 5.06 21.25
C LEU A 83 -11.40 5.33 22.77
N GLY A 84 -11.48 6.58 23.23
CA GLY A 84 -11.38 6.96 24.65
C GLY A 84 -12.69 6.85 25.44
N CYS A 85 -12.54 6.31 26.65
CA CYS A 85 -13.53 5.99 27.70
C CYS A 85 -14.32 4.67 27.63
N ARG A 86 -14.24 3.80 26.59
CA ARG A 86 -15.15 2.61 26.50
C ARG A 86 -14.56 1.26 26.06
N ARG A 87 -13.26 0.99 26.16
CA ARG A 87 -12.69 -0.28 25.64
C ARG A 87 -11.76 -1.11 26.53
N GLN A 88 -11.51 -0.75 27.80
CA GLN A 88 -10.95 -1.72 28.76
C GLN A 88 -11.87 -2.93 29.01
N ASN A 89 -13.15 -2.84 28.63
CA ASN A 89 -14.15 -3.88 28.88
C ASN A 89 -14.27 -4.95 27.78
N VAL A 90 -13.71 -4.75 26.57
CA VAL A 90 -13.93 -5.70 25.46
C VAL A 90 -13.12 -6.98 25.64
N VAL A 91 -11.89 -6.90 26.15
CA VAL A 91 -11.06 -8.08 26.47
C VAL A 91 -11.56 -8.81 27.73
N ARG A 92 -12.38 -8.15 28.58
CA ARG A 92 -12.86 -8.73 29.85
C ARG A 92 -14.23 -9.41 29.73
N ARG A 93 -15.03 -9.10 28.70
CA ARG A 93 -16.42 -9.58 28.58
C ARG A 93 -16.54 -11.03 28.09
N GLU A 94 -15.46 -11.66 27.64
CA GLU A 94 -15.45 -13.10 27.30
C GLU A 94 -15.56 -14.04 28.51
N LYS A 95 -15.56 -13.53 29.75
CA LYS A 95 -15.55 -14.36 30.97
C LYS A 95 -16.80 -14.32 31.84
N THR A 96 -17.93 -13.77 31.40
CA THR A 96 -19.15 -13.76 32.24
C THR A 96 -20.37 -14.28 31.47
N PRO A 97 -21.01 -15.39 31.92
CA PRO A 97 -22.23 -15.88 31.33
C PRO A 97 -23.39 -14.91 31.64
N GLU A 98 -24.27 -14.80 30.65
CA GLU A 98 -25.41 -13.89 30.60
C GLU A 98 -26.40 -14.14 31.73
N HIS A 99 -26.68 -13.11 32.54
CA HIS A 99 -27.97 -12.98 33.19
C HIS A 99 -28.36 -11.51 33.37
N GLU A 100 -29.67 -11.31 33.22
CA GLU A 100 -30.48 -10.12 33.52
C GLU A 100 -30.72 -9.12 32.38
N ALA A 101 -31.93 -9.27 31.83
CA ALA A 101 -32.66 -8.32 31.02
C ALA A 101 -33.11 -7.10 31.86
N GLY A 102 -33.03 -5.91 31.27
CA GLY A 102 -33.50 -4.67 31.91
C GLY A 102 -33.37 -3.43 31.02
N THR A 103 -34.33 -3.27 30.12
CA THR A 103 -34.91 -2.02 29.57
C THR A 103 -34.09 -0.71 29.60
N SER A 104 -33.46 -0.35 28.46
CA SER A 104 -33.44 1.00 27.82
C SER A 104 -32.37 1.05 26.70
N ALA A 105 -32.47 0.14 25.72
CA ALA A 105 -31.57 0.11 24.55
C ALA A 105 -31.87 1.29 23.62
N THR A 106 -31.18 2.41 23.80
CA THR A 106 -31.53 3.72 23.23
C THR A 106 -30.40 4.27 22.36
N LYS A 107 -30.31 3.86 21.08
CA LYS A 107 -29.36 4.34 20.03
C LYS A 107 -27.84 4.27 20.31
N LYS A 108 -27.42 4.31 21.56
CA LYS A 108 -26.03 4.36 22.02
C LYS A 108 -25.41 2.98 22.09
N ASP A 109 -26.23 1.95 22.28
CA ASP A 109 -25.81 0.54 22.23
C ASP A 109 -25.66 0.08 20.77
N SER A 110 -26.54 0.50 19.86
CA SER A 110 -26.44 0.12 18.44
C SER A 110 -25.19 0.70 17.75
N ILE A 111 -24.80 1.94 18.06
CA ILE A 111 -23.54 2.54 17.55
C ILE A 111 -22.32 1.78 18.09
N GLN A 112 -22.39 1.27 19.32
CA GLN A 112 -21.32 0.44 19.89
C GLN A 112 -21.25 -0.92 19.22
N ASP A 113 -22.39 -1.53 18.86
CA ASP A 113 -22.43 -2.81 18.18
C ASP A 113 -21.86 -2.73 16.76
N GLU A 114 -22.15 -1.67 16.01
CA GLU A 114 -21.54 -1.40 14.70
C GLU A 114 -20.02 -1.20 14.80
N ASP A 115 -19.56 -0.41 15.78
CA ASP A 115 -18.13 -0.18 16.00
C ASP A 115 -17.39 -1.44 16.45
N LEU A 116 -18.06 -2.33 17.19
CA LEU A 116 -17.53 -3.64 17.58
C LEU A 116 -17.49 -4.61 16.38
N ALA A 117 -18.51 -4.59 15.53
CA ALA A 117 -18.53 -5.40 14.31
C ALA A 117 -17.41 -4.99 13.35
N LEU A 118 -17.24 -3.68 13.13
CA LEU A 118 -16.15 -3.12 12.32
C LEU A 118 -14.78 -3.49 12.89
N LEU A 119 -14.58 -3.37 14.20
CA LEU A 119 -13.32 -3.79 14.83
C LEU A 119 -13.03 -5.28 14.61
N ARG A 120 -14.05 -6.16 14.76
CA ARG A 120 -13.88 -7.60 14.55
C ARG A 120 -13.51 -7.93 13.11
N GLU A 121 -14.10 -7.23 12.15
CA GLU A 121 -13.76 -7.36 10.74
C GLU A 121 -12.30 -6.98 10.48
N ILE A 122 -11.87 -5.82 10.99
CA ILE A 122 -10.50 -5.35 10.86
C ILE A 122 -9.53 -6.30 11.56
N ASP A 123 -9.84 -6.75 12.78
CA ASP A 123 -8.98 -7.64 13.57
C ASP A 123 -8.74 -8.98 12.87
N LYS A 124 -9.78 -9.55 12.24
CA LYS A 124 -9.67 -10.77 11.43
C LYS A 124 -8.67 -10.61 10.27
N ASP A 125 -8.61 -9.43 9.66
CA ASP A 125 -7.70 -9.15 8.56
C ASP A 125 -6.28 -8.81 9.05
N VAL A 126 -6.17 -8.00 10.09
CA VAL A 126 -4.90 -7.61 10.70
C VAL A 126 -4.16 -8.82 11.28
N SER A 127 -4.86 -9.72 11.96
CA SER A 127 -4.28 -10.93 12.57
C SER A 127 -3.58 -11.87 11.57
N ARG A 128 -4.02 -11.87 10.30
CA ARG A 128 -3.43 -12.64 9.20
C ARG A 128 -2.50 -11.84 8.28
N THR A 129 -2.33 -10.53 8.52
CA THR A 129 -1.52 -9.67 7.65
C THR A 129 -0.04 -9.90 7.91
N GLN A 130 0.69 -10.34 6.87
CA GLN A 130 2.16 -10.52 6.93
C GLN A 130 2.63 -11.32 8.17
N SER A 131 1.82 -12.27 8.65
CA SER A 131 2.01 -12.95 9.94
C SER A 131 3.25 -13.85 10.02
N SER A 132 3.90 -14.11 8.87
CA SER A 132 5.20 -14.79 8.82
C SER A 132 6.37 -13.89 9.26
N LEU A 133 6.20 -12.57 9.28
CA LEU A 133 7.22 -11.63 9.74
C LEU A 133 7.10 -11.42 11.26
N PRO A 134 8.20 -11.54 12.02
CA PRO A 134 8.18 -11.32 13.47
C PRO A 134 7.59 -9.97 13.90
N PHE A 135 7.80 -8.92 13.08
CA PHE A 135 7.26 -7.59 13.32
C PHE A 135 5.71 -7.57 13.40
N PHE A 136 5.03 -8.42 12.63
CA PHE A 136 3.56 -8.54 12.60
C PHE A 136 3.04 -9.71 13.43
N GLN A 137 3.80 -10.15 14.44
CA GLN A 137 3.37 -11.21 15.34
C GLN A 137 2.00 -10.92 15.95
N ILE A 138 1.22 -11.98 16.16
CA ILE A 138 -0.13 -11.89 16.72
C ILE A 138 -0.09 -11.26 18.11
N GLY A 139 -0.89 -10.22 18.33
CA GLY A 139 -0.93 -9.46 19.59
C GLY A 139 0.19 -8.43 19.77
N GLY A 140 1.13 -8.36 18.81
CA GLY A 140 2.20 -7.38 18.81
C GLY A 140 1.72 -5.93 18.62
N ILE A 141 2.61 -4.98 18.91
CA ILE A 141 2.27 -3.55 18.86
C ILE A 141 1.86 -3.09 17.44
N ALA A 142 2.48 -3.65 16.39
CA ALA A 142 2.15 -3.34 15.00
C ALA A 142 0.69 -3.65 14.65
N GLN A 143 0.16 -4.80 15.07
CA GLN A 143 -1.24 -5.15 14.87
C GLN A 143 -2.17 -4.17 15.60
N GLN A 144 -1.79 -3.76 16.82
CA GLN A 144 -2.57 -2.80 17.57
C GLN A 144 -2.59 -1.41 16.91
N TRP A 145 -1.46 -0.98 16.33
CA TRP A 145 -1.40 0.23 15.51
C TRP A 145 -2.32 0.11 14.30
N MET A 146 -2.19 -0.96 13.52
CA MET A 146 -3.00 -1.18 12.32
C MET A 146 -4.50 -1.20 12.61
N LEU A 147 -4.92 -1.92 13.66
CA LEU A 147 -6.31 -1.99 14.08
C LEU A 147 -6.89 -0.59 14.36
N ARG A 148 -6.15 0.25 15.10
CA ARG A 148 -6.59 1.62 15.44
C ARG A 148 -6.60 2.54 14.23
N ILE A 149 -5.57 2.48 13.38
CA ILE A 149 -5.46 3.29 12.17
C ILE A 149 -6.62 2.99 11.22
N LEU A 150 -6.88 1.72 10.92
CA LEU A 150 -7.94 1.30 10.01
C LEU A 150 -9.33 1.63 10.56
N PHE A 151 -9.52 1.45 11.87
CA PHE A 151 -10.78 1.83 12.52
C PHE A 151 -11.01 3.34 12.43
N LEU A 152 -10.03 4.15 12.82
CA LEU A 152 -10.14 5.61 12.75
C LEU A 152 -10.34 6.09 11.31
N TYR A 153 -9.63 5.50 10.34
CA TYR A 153 -9.80 5.81 8.94
C TYR A 153 -11.25 5.57 8.49
N ALA A 154 -11.82 4.40 8.80
CA ALA A 154 -13.18 4.05 8.46
C ALA A 154 -14.22 4.98 9.11
N LYS A 155 -14.01 5.38 10.38
CA LYS A 155 -14.88 6.34 11.06
C LYS A 155 -14.83 7.74 10.45
N LEU A 156 -13.64 8.17 10.02
CA LEU A 156 -13.44 9.49 9.42
C LEU A 156 -13.84 9.56 7.94
N HIS A 157 -13.94 8.41 7.27
CA HIS A 157 -14.31 8.31 5.84
C HIS A 157 -15.50 7.37 5.64
N PRO A 158 -16.70 7.68 6.18
CA PRO A 158 -17.84 6.76 6.20
C PRO A 158 -18.37 6.40 4.79
N ALA A 159 -18.10 7.22 3.78
CA ALA A 159 -18.46 6.93 2.39
C ALA A 159 -17.68 5.73 1.81
N LEU A 160 -16.45 5.52 2.29
CA LEU A 160 -15.60 4.41 1.88
C LEU A 160 -15.59 3.30 2.92
N GLY A 161 -15.53 3.66 4.20
CA GLY A 161 -15.40 2.73 5.32
C GLY A 161 -14.08 1.95 5.28
N TYR A 162 -14.07 0.81 5.98
CA TYR A 162 -13.03 -0.20 5.84
C TYR A 162 -13.42 -1.17 4.72
N MET A 163 -12.45 -1.58 3.90
CA MET A 163 -12.61 -2.69 2.97
C MET A 163 -11.44 -3.65 3.09
N GLN A 164 -11.75 -4.94 3.04
CA GLN A 164 -10.76 -6.01 3.03
C GLN A 164 -9.67 -5.75 1.96
N GLY A 165 -8.41 -5.81 2.38
CA GLY A 165 -7.25 -5.46 1.56
C GLY A 165 -6.58 -4.14 1.96
N MET A 166 -7.31 -3.22 2.61
CA MET A 166 -6.73 -1.99 3.17
C MET A 166 -5.66 -2.27 4.23
N ASN A 167 -5.81 -3.35 4.99
CA ASN A 167 -4.81 -3.85 5.92
C ASN A 167 -3.46 -4.14 5.24
N GLU A 168 -3.49 -4.69 4.02
CA GLU A 168 -2.29 -5.04 3.25
C GLU A 168 -1.61 -3.80 2.66
N ILE A 169 -2.38 -2.73 2.40
CA ILE A 169 -1.85 -1.41 1.98
C ILE A 169 -1.20 -0.70 3.18
N LEU A 170 -1.77 -0.84 4.38
CA LEU A 170 -1.21 -0.21 5.58
C LEU A 170 0.09 -0.86 6.05
N ALA A 171 0.22 -2.18 5.90
CA ALA A 171 1.33 -2.96 6.45
C ALA A 171 2.73 -2.44 6.03
N PRO A 172 3.04 -2.17 4.75
CA PRO A 172 4.34 -1.62 4.37
C PRO A 172 4.68 -0.29 5.06
N ILE A 173 3.71 0.59 5.25
CA ILE A 173 3.91 1.89 5.91
C ILE A 173 4.27 1.69 7.37
N VAL A 174 3.49 0.86 8.07
CA VAL A 174 3.72 0.54 9.50
C VAL A 174 5.05 -0.18 9.68
N PHE A 175 5.42 -1.07 8.75
CA PHE A 175 6.71 -1.74 8.77
C PHE A 175 7.86 -0.74 8.62
N VAL A 176 7.79 0.18 7.65
CA VAL A 176 8.85 1.15 7.39
C VAL A 176 9.04 2.09 8.58
N TYR A 177 7.94 2.61 9.14
CA TYR A 177 8.03 3.58 10.24
C TYR A 177 8.34 2.89 11.58
N GLY A 178 7.79 1.69 11.83
CA GLY A 178 8.01 0.98 13.08
C GLY A 178 9.38 0.30 13.18
N THR A 179 10.10 0.18 12.07
CA THR A 179 11.51 -0.25 12.05
C THR A 179 12.46 0.92 11.80
N ASP A 180 11.99 2.17 11.97
CA ASP A 180 12.86 3.34 11.94
C ASP A 180 13.94 3.22 13.01
N PRO A 181 15.22 3.44 12.66
CA PRO A 181 16.33 3.37 13.61
C PRO A 181 16.35 4.52 14.62
N ASP A 182 15.60 5.61 14.38
CA ASP A 182 15.41 6.70 15.33
C ASP A 182 14.16 6.43 16.18
N ASP A 183 14.38 6.21 17.48
CA ASP A 183 13.33 5.87 18.44
C ASP A 183 12.23 6.95 18.50
N GLU A 184 12.56 8.24 18.33
CA GLU A 184 11.55 9.32 18.36
C GLU A 184 10.59 9.23 17.16
N TRP A 185 11.08 8.77 16.01
CA TRP A 185 10.25 8.52 14.83
C TRP A 185 9.49 7.21 14.94
N ALA A 186 10.11 6.17 15.48
CA ALA A 186 9.49 4.85 15.64
C ALA A 186 8.33 4.88 16.65
N GLU A 187 8.44 5.62 17.76
CA GLU A 187 7.37 5.76 18.77
C GLU A 187 6.09 6.36 18.20
N GLU A 188 6.21 7.18 17.15
CA GLU A 188 5.10 7.90 16.53
C GLU A 188 4.62 7.25 15.22
N THR A 189 5.06 6.01 14.97
CA THR A 189 4.65 5.18 13.85
C THR A 189 3.16 5.18 13.62
N GLU A 190 2.36 4.98 14.68
CA GLU A 190 0.90 4.88 14.57
C GLU A 190 0.31 6.13 13.92
N THR A 191 0.75 7.30 14.39
CA THR A 191 0.23 8.58 13.98
C THR A 191 0.68 8.93 12.57
N ASP A 192 1.98 8.82 12.30
CA ASP A 192 2.56 9.18 11.01
C ASP A 192 2.05 8.23 9.91
N ALA A 193 1.92 6.92 10.22
CA ALA A 193 1.35 5.95 9.30
C ALA A 193 -0.11 6.23 8.97
N PHE A 194 -0.91 6.74 9.92
CA PHE A 194 -2.30 7.14 9.64
C PHE A 194 -2.37 8.20 8.53
N PHE A 195 -1.57 9.28 8.63
CA PHE A 195 -1.62 10.34 7.62
C PHE A 195 -1.07 9.88 6.27
N SER A 196 0.00 9.09 6.26
CA SER A 196 0.51 8.45 5.05
C SER A 196 -0.52 7.55 4.39
N PHE A 197 -1.24 6.74 5.18
CA PHE A 197 -2.31 5.89 4.71
C PHE A 197 -3.47 6.69 4.11
N VAL A 198 -3.90 7.78 4.76
CA VAL A 198 -4.92 8.69 4.21
C VAL A 198 -4.51 9.24 2.83
N THR A 199 -3.25 9.67 2.65
CA THR A 199 -2.75 10.16 1.36
C THR A 199 -2.82 9.08 0.27
N ILE A 200 -2.43 7.85 0.60
CA ILE A 200 -2.52 6.72 -0.35
C ILE A 200 -3.97 6.43 -0.68
N MET A 201 -4.83 6.30 0.31
CA MET A 201 -6.24 5.99 0.10
C MET A 201 -6.96 7.06 -0.72
N ALA A 202 -6.66 8.35 -0.52
CA ALA A 202 -7.19 9.43 -1.35
C ALA A 202 -6.76 9.30 -2.82
N SER A 203 -5.56 8.78 -3.06
CA SER A 203 -5.03 8.56 -4.42
C SER A 203 -5.62 7.32 -5.09
N VAL A 204 -6.04 6.31 -4.31
CA VAL A 204 -6.61 5.05 -4.83
C VAL A 204 -8.11 4.91 -4.62
N GLN A 205 -8.79 5.92 -4.04
CA GLN A 205 -10.22 5.88 -3.71
C GLN A 205 -11.10 5.47 -4.91
N LEU A 206 -10.71 5.86 -6.12
CA LEU A 206 -11.44 5.55 -7.34
C LEU A 206 -11.53 4.03 -7.59
N LEU A 207 -10.56 3.23 -7.15
CA LEU A 207 -10.59 1.76 -7.29
C LEU A 207 -11.85 1.16 -6.66
N TYR A 208 -12.29 1.77 -5.56
CA TYR A 208 -13.36 1.26 -4.71
C TYR A 208 -14.75 1.80 -5.06
N LEU A 209 -14.82 2.82 -5.92
CA LEU A 209 -16.10 3.38 -6.33
C LEU A 209 -16.79 2.45 -7.33
N LYS A 210 -18.07 2.17 -7.11
CA LYS A 210 -18.91 1.47 -8.08
C LYS A 210 -19.19 2.36 -9.29
N SER A 211 -19.29 1.74 -10.46
CA SER A 211 -19.67 2.45 -11.68
C SER A 211 -21.11 2.97 -11.56
N PRO A 212 -21.38 4.24 -11.92
CA PRO A 212 -22.74 4.79 -11.94
C PRO A 212 -23.65 4.11 -12.97
N LEU A 213 -23.07 3.51 -14.01
CA LEU A 213 -23.79 2.92 -15.14
C LEU A 213 -23.99 1.41 -15.00
N ASP A 214 -23.17 0.75 -14.19
CA ASP A 214 -23.17 -0.71 -14.03
C ASP A 214 -22.71 -1.07 -12.62
N SER A 215 -23.65 -1.45 -11.75
CA SER A 215 -23.37 -1.78 -10.36
C SER A 215 -22.49 -3.03 -10.17
N THR A 216 -22.29 -3.82 -11.22
CA THR A 216 -21.39 -4.98 -11.20
C THR A 216 -19.93 -4.60 -11.42
N LYS A 217 -19.68 -3.36 -11.89
CA LYS A 217 -18.35 -2.82 -12.15
C LYS A 217 -17.96 -1.76 -11.13
N SER A 218 -16.67 -1.60 -10.97
CA SER A 218 -16.01 -0.65 -10.08
C SER A 218 -14.79 -0.02 -10.76
N GLY A 219 -14.15 0.94 -10.11
CA GLY A 219 -12.98 1.60 -10.69
C GLY A 219 -11.78 0.68 -10.90
N VAL A 220 -11.70 -0.45 -10.18
CA VAL A 220 -10.67 -1.49 -10.42
C VAL A 220 -10.82 -2.11 -11.81
N ASP A 221 -12.04 -2.30 -12.32
CA ASP A 221 -12.30 -2.81 -13.66
C ASP A 221 -11.71 -1.86 -14.72
N THR A 222 -11.79 -0.55 -14.46
CA THR A 222 -11.18 0.47 -15.33
C THR A 222 -9.66 0.37 -15.33
N GLN A 223 -9.03 0.08 -14.20
CA GLN A 223 -7.57 -0.12 -14.16
C GLN A 223 -7.15 -1.42 -14.83
N MET A 224 -7.93 -2.49 -14.68
CA MET A 224 -7.68 -3.76 -15.37
C MET A 224 -7.82 -3.62 -16.90
N MET A 225 -8.79 -2.83 -17.40
CA MET A 225 -8.87 -2.49 -18.82
C MET A 225 -7.65 -1.71 -19.32
N ARG A 226 -7.08 -0.82 -18.48
CA ARG A 226 -5.82 -0.13 -18.80
C ARG A 226 -4.65 -1.11 -18.89
N LEU A 227 -4.57 -2.08 -17.98
CA LEU A 227 -3.58 -3.15 -18.04
C LEU A 227 -3.69 -3.97 -19.34
N THR A 228 -4.90 -4.37 -19.72
CA THR A 228 -5.15 -5.08 -20.99
C THR A 228 -4.66 -4.25 -22.19
N SER A 229 -4.95 -2.95 -22.18
CA SER A 229 -4.55 -2.03 -23.26
C SER A 229 -3.04 -1.87 -23.35
N LEU A 230 -2.36 -1.72 -22.21
CA LEU A 230 -0.89 -1.64 -22.15
C LEU A 230 -0.25 -2.95 -22.62
N LEU A 231 -0.76 -4.10 -22.18
CA LEU A 231 -0.22 -5.39 -22.62
C LEU A 231 -0.37 -5.55 -24.14
N ARG A 232 -1.52 -5.17 -24.71
CA ARG A 232 -1.71 -5.18 -26.17
C ARG A 232 -0.72 -4.27 -26.89
N GLN A 233 -0.44 -3.10 -26.34
CA GLN A 233 0.46 -2.10 -26.92
C GLN A 233 1.93 -2.54 -26.89
N HIS A 234 2.36 -3.19 -25.79
CA HIS A 234 3.77 -3.54 -25.58
C HIS A 234 4.10 -5.02 -25.88
N ASP A 235 3.11 -5.92 -25.91
CA ASP A 235 3.22 -7.32 -26.36
C ASP A 235 1.90 -7.86 -26.92
N ALA A 236 1.59 -7.47 -28.17
CA ALA A 236 0.35 -7.87 -28.84
C ALA A 236 0.19 -9.40 -28.97
N LEU A 237 1.29 -10.14 -29.14
CA LEU A 237 1.26 -11.60 -29.27
C LEU A 237 0.87 -12.26 -27.95
N LEU A 238 1.48 -11.83 -26.84
CA LEU A 238 1.13 -12.32 -25.51
C LEU A 238 -0.32 -11.96 -25.16
N TRP A 239 -0.72 -10.71 -25.39
CA TRP A 239 -2.11 -10.29 -25.21
C TRP A 239 -3.11 -11.15 -26.01
N GLN A 240 -2.81 -11.42 -27.28
CA GLN A 240 -3.68 -12.21 -28.15
C GLN A 240 -3.80 -13.66 -27.64
N HIS A 241 -2.68 -14.26 -27.22
CA HIS A 241 -2.68 -15.60 -26.64
C HIS A 241 -3.57 -15.67 -25.39
N LEU A 242 -3.34 -14.78 -24.41
CA LEU A 242 -4.12 -14.76 -23.16
C LEU A 242 -5.62 -14.60 -23.41
N ASN A 243 -6.02 -13.74 -24.35
CA ASN A 243 -7.43 -13.63 -24.73
C ASN A 243 -7.97 -14.89 -25.43
N SER A 244 -7.17 -15.54 -26.28
CA SER A 244 -7.60 -16.73 -27.02
C SER A 244 -7.87 -17.92 -26.09
N ILE A 245 -7.16 -18.01 -24.96
CA ILE A 245 -7.38 -19.03 -23.94
C ILE A 245 -8.42 -18.60 -22.89
N GLY A 246 -9.03 -17.41 -23.03
CA GLY A 246 -10.04 -16.88 -22.11
C GLY A 246 -9.50 -16.38 -20.77
N LEU A 247 -8.20 -16.05 -20.69
CA LEU A 247 -7.58 -15.54 -19.48
C LEU A 247 -7.71 -14.02 -19.40
N THR A 248 -8.67 -13.55 -18.61
CA THR A 248 -8.94 -12.13 -18.40
C THR A 248 -8.29 -11.60 -17.11
N PRO A 249 -7.93 -10.30 -17.02
CA PRO A 249 -7.21 -9.78 -15.86
C PRO A 249 -7.95 -9.83 -14.53
N ASP A 250 -9.28 -9.87 -14.52
CA ASP A 250 -10.07 -10.03 -13.29
C ASP A 250 -9.74 -11.32 -12.53
N LEU A 251 -9.29 -12.35 -13.23
CA LEU A 251 -8.94 -13.65 -12.64
C LEU A 251 -7.60 -13.64 -11.90
N HIS A 252 -6.68 -12.74 -12.24
CA HIS A 252 -5.32 -12.74 -11.68
C HIS A 252 -4.84 -11.39 -11.12
N SER A 253 -5.27 -10.27 -11.70
CA SER A 253 -4.80 -8.92 -11.34
C SER A 253 -5.72 -8.13 -10.43
N PHE A 254 -6.95 -8.58 -10.14
CA PHE A 254 -7.85 -7.86 -9.23
C PHE A 254 -7.17 -7.56 -7.88
N ARG A 255 -6.57 -8.59 -7.28
CA ARG A 255 -5.83 -8.48 -6.01
C ARG A 255 -4.64 -7.54 -6.12
N TRP A 256 -3.91 -7.56 -7.24
CA TRP A 256 -2.75 -6.70 -7.46
C TRP A 256 -3.10 -5.20 -7.32
N TYR A 257 -4.25 -4.79 -7.85
CA TYR A 257 -4.72 -3.41 -7.72
C TYR A 257 -5.28 -3.12 -6.34
N MET A 258 -6.11 -4.01 -5.80
CA MET A 258 -6.79 -3.78 -4.52
C MET A 258 -5.85 -3.78 -3.31
N THR A 259 -4.68 -4.42 -3.43
CA THR A 259 -3.65 -4.43 -2.38
C THR A 259 -2.33 -3.81 -2.85
N LEU A 260 -2.29 -3.13 -4.02
CA LEU A 260 -1.09 -2.48 -4.54
C LEU A 260 0.15 -3.41 -4.53
N LEU A 261 -0.04 -4.65 -5.00
CA LEU A 261 0.93 -5.75 -5.07
C LEU A 261 1.52 -6.25 -3.72
N THR A 262 1.10 -5.72 -2.57
CA THR A 262 1.70 -6.07 -1.27
C THR A 262 1.48 -7.52 -0.84
N ARG A 263 0.49 -8.20 -1.43
CA ARG A 263 0.20 -9.63 -1.18
C ARG A 263 0.96 -10.59 -2.08
N GLU A 264 1.58 -10.08 -3.14
CA GLU A 264 2.23 -10.92 -4.15
C GLU A 264 3.71 -11.18 -3.84
N PHE A 265 4.31 -10.35 -2.99
CA PHE A 265 5.74 -10.39 -2.74
C PHE A 265 6.10 -10.33 -1.25
N LYS A 266 7.32 -10.76 -0.93
CA LYS A 266 7.95 -10.53 0.38
C LYS A 266 8.06 -9.03 0.67
N MET A 267 8.25 -8.68 1.94
CA MET A 267 8.32 -7.28 2.37
C MET A 267 9.40 -6.49 1.63
N SER A 268 10.64 -6.98 1.49
CA SER A 268 11.70 -6.28 0.75
C SER A 268 11.29 -5.90 -0.67
N THR A 269 10.80 -6.87 -1.44
CA THR A 269 10.35 -6.67 -2.81
C THR A 269 9.16 -5.72 -2.87
N THR A 270 8.24 -5.83 -1.91
CA THR A 270 7.12 -4.90 -1.76
C THR A 270 7.60 -3.48 -1.53
N LEU A 271 8.53 -3.26 -0.60
CA LEU A 271 9.12 -1.95 -0.32
C LEU A 271 9.81 -1.38 -1.55
N ARG A 272 10.57 -2.19 -2.29
CA ARG A 272 11.25 -1.76 -3.52
C ARG A 272 10.29 -1.33 -4.62
N ILE A 273 9.20 -2.07 -4.82
CA ILE A 273 8.12 -1.67 -5.73
C ILE A 273 7.50 -0.35 -5.25
N TRP A 274 7.21 -0.24 -3.96
CA TRP A 274 6.60 0.93 -3.37
C TRP A 274 7.49 2.18 -3.42
N ASP A 275 8.80 2.04 -3.28
CA ASP A 275 9.77 3.12 -3.52
C ASP A 275 9.54 3.72 -4.92
N SER A 276 9.46 2.88 -5.95
CA SER A 276 9.17 3.33 -7.33
C SER A 276 7.79 3.96 -7.49
N LEU A 277 6.76 3.35 -6.87
CA LEU A 277 5.39 3.86 -6.96
C LEU A 277 5.22 5.21 -6.24
N LEU A 278 5.86 5.42 -5.10
CA LEU A 278 5.73 6.66 -4.33
C LEU A 278 6.57 7.79 -4.94
N ALA A 279 7.70 7.46 -5.55
CA ALA A 279 8.56 8.41 -6.23
C ALA A 279 7.99 8.89 -7.59
N ASP A 280 7.26 8.03 -8.32
CA ASP A 280 6.66 8.43 -9.60
C ASP A 280 5.60 9.54 -9.42
N SER A 281 5.67 10.57 -10.25
CA SER A 281 4.76 11.72 -10.19
C SER A 281 3.29 11.38 -10.49
N LYS A 282 3.02 10.27 -11.17
CA LYS A 282 1.68 9.71 -11.41
C LYS A 282 1.34 8.56 -10.45
N ARG A 283 2.24 8.23 -9.52
CA ARG A 283 2.13 7.18 -8.50
C ARG A 283 1.58 5.86 -9.03
N PHE A 284 0.30 5.60 -8.76
CA PHE A 284 -0.43 4.39 -9.16
C PHE A 284 -0.68 4.31 -10.67
N GLY A 285 -0.42 5.37 -11.43
CA GLY A 285 -0.25 5.28 -12.88
C GLY A 285 0.87 4.30 -13.25
N PHE A 286 2.00 4.36 -12.54
CA PHE A 286 3.14 3.47 -12.75
C PHE A 286 2.85 2.00 -12.41
N LEU A 287 1.91 1.73 -11.50
CA LEU A 287 1.47 0.37 -11.14
C LEU A 287 1.01 -0.43 -12.37
N HIS A 288 0.39 0.21 -13.36
CA HIS A 288 -0.03 -0.47 -14.58
C HIS A 288 1.15 -0.98 -15.40
N TYR A 289 2.24 -0.20 -15.47
CA TYR A 289 3.47 -0.60 -16.14
C TYR A 289 4.17 -1.73 -15.39
N VAL A 290 4.24 -1.65 -14.06
CA VAL A 290 4.77 -2.75 -13.22
C VAL A 290 3.95 -4.02 -13.42
N SER A 291 2.62 -3.94 -13.38
CA SER A 291 1.73 -5.08 -13.60
C SER A 291 1.90 -5.69 -15.00
N CYS A 292 2.08 -4.85 -16.03
CA CYS A 292 2.33 -5.31 -17.40
C CYS A 292 3.70 -6.00 -17.52
N ALA A 293 4.74 -5.44 -16.87
CA ALA A 293 6.08 -6.01 -16.84
C ALA A 293 6.09 -7.38 -16.12
N LEU A 294 5.34 -7.54 -15.02
CA LEU A 294 5.17 -8.81 -14.33
C LEU A 294 4.62 -9.90 -15.26
N ILE A 295 3.57 -9.59 -16.03
CA ILE A 295 3.02 -10.53 -17.02
C ILE A 295 4.05 -10.86 -18.10
N ARG A 296 4.78 -9.85 -18.58
CA ARG A 296 5.81 -10.01 -19.62
C ARG A 296 7.03 -10.79 -19.16
N CYS A 297 7.38 -10.76 -17.87
CA CYS A 297 8.46 -11.60 -17.34
C CYS A 297 8.14 -13.09 -17.52
N GLU A 298 6.87 -13.48 -17.39
CA GLU A 298 6.41 -14.86 -17.59
C GLU A 298 6.09 -15.19 -19.05
N ARG A 299 6.37 -14.29 -19.99
CA ARG A 299 5.99 -14.40 -21.42
C ARG A 299 6.32 -15.77 -22.03
N ALA A 300 7.54 -16.27 -21.81
CA ALA A 300 7.99 -17.52 -22.41
C ALA A 300 7.15 -18.71 -21.94
N PHE A 301 6.80 -18.74 -20.66
CA PHE A 301 5.93 -19.75 -20.08
C PHE A 301 4.49 -19.57 -20.55
N LEU A 302 3.95 -18.36 -20.48
CA LEU A 302 2.56 -18.06 -20.85
C LEU A 302 2.23 -18.46 -22.29
N LEU A 303 3.09 -18.11 -23.25
CA LEU A 303 2.88 -18.42 -24.68
C LEU A 303 2.88 -19.92 -25.01
N GLN A 304 3.44 -20.76 -24.14
CA GLN A 304 3.55 -22.21 -24.36
C GLN A 304 2.46 -23.01 -23.65
N ASN A 305 1.65 -22.34 -22.82
CA ASN A 305 0.73 -23.01 -21.89
C ASN A 305 -0.72 -22.56 -22.07
N GLY A 306 -1.63 -23.39 -21.57
CA GLY A 306 -3.07 -23.13 -21.59
C GLY A 306 -3.57 -22.36 -20.36
N PHE A 307 -4.90 -22.18 -20.29
CA PHE A 307 -5.59 -21.38 -19.27
C PHE A 307 -5.15 -21.70 -17.83
N SER A 308 -5.21 -22.96 -17.42
CA SER A 308 -4.99 -23.35 -16.02
C SER A 308 -3.58 -23.04 -15.53
N GLN A 309 -2.56 -23.37 -16.32
CA GLN A 309 -1.16 -23.10 -15.98
C GLN A 309 -0.86 -21.60 -16.00
N CYS A 310 -1.40 -20.87 -16.99
CA CYS A 310 -1.23 -19.42 -17.07
C CYS A 310 -1.89 -18.69 -15.90
N LEU A 311 -3.10 -19.13 -15.50
CA LEU A 311 -3.78 -18.58 -14.34
C LEU A 311 -2.98 -18.84 -13.07
N GLN A 312 -2.50 -20.07 -12.88
CA GLN A 312 -1.72 -20.44 -11.71
C GLN A 312 -0.47 -19.57 -11.58
N VAL A 313 0.35 -19.45 -12.64
CA VAL A 313 1.59 -18.67 -12.56
C VAL A 313 1.33 -17.18 -12.27
N LEU A 314 0.26 -16.59 -12.81
CA LEU A 314 -0.09 -15.19 -12.56
C LEU A 314 -0.73 -14.98 -11.19
N GLN A 315 -1.40 -15.98 -10.60
CA GLN A 315 -1.94 -15.87 -9.25
C GLN A 315 -0.89 -16.12 -8.16
N THR A 316 0.16 -16.87 -8.46
CA THR A 316 1.26 -17.11 -7.52
C THR A 316 2.37 -16.09 -7.66
N LEU A 317 2.66 -15.64 -8.90
CA LEU A 317 3.86 -14.91 -9.30
C LEU A 317 5.13 -15.57 -8.74
N PRO A 318 5.88 -16.38 -9.52
CA PRO A 318 7.09 -17.02 -8.99
C PRO A 318 7.99 -15.95 -8.36
N ASP A 319 8.66 -16.28 -7.25
CA ASP A 319 9.49 -15.33 -6.51
C ASP A 319 10.42 -14.65 -7.51
N VAL A 320 10.08 -13.40 -7.88
CA VAL A 320 10.69 -12.76 -9.03
C VAL A 320 12.11 -12.50 -8.61
N HIS A 321 13.02 -13.37 -9.05
CA HIS A 321 14.43 -13.34 -8.66
C HIS A 321 15.11 -12.02 -9.04
N ASP A 322 14.46 -11.21 -9.88
CA ASP A 322 14.96 -9.92 -10.35
C ASP A 322 13.82 -8.90 -10.49
N ILE A 323 13.38 -8.32 -9.35
CA ILE A 323 12.39 -7.24 -9.35
C ILE A 323 12.92 -5.99 -10.08
N GLU A 324 14.23 -5.77 -10.08
CA GLU A 324 14.84 -4.65 -10.81
C GLU A 324 14.59 -4.78 -12.31
N ARG A 325 14.71 -5.99 -12.87
CA ARG A 325 14.37 -6.22 -14.28
C ARG A 325 12.91 -5.90 -14.59
N VAL A 326 11.98 -6.23 -13.69
CA VAL A 326 10.56 -5.86 -13.86
C VAL A 326 10.40 -4.34 -13.86
N LEU A 327 11.00 -3.65 -12.89
CA LEU A 327 10.91 -2.20 -12.77
C LEU A 327 11.56 -1.48 -13.95
N LEU A 328 12.68 -1.99 -14.46
CA LEU A 328 13.34 -1.50 -15.67
C LEU A 328 12.50 -1.70 -16.93
N ASP A 329 11.84 -2.86 -17.11
CA ASP A 329 10.92 -3.05 -18.25
C ASP A 329 9.70 -2.14 -18.13
N ALA A 330 9.16 -1.97 -16.92
CA ALA A 330 8.06 -1.04 -16.64
C ALA A 330 8.44 0.42 -16.97
N GLU A 331 9.61 0.86 -16.56
CA GLU A 331 10.14 2.19 -16.87
C GLU A 331 10.33 2.39 -18.39
N ARG A 332 10.92 1.42 -19.08
CA ARG A 332 11.09 1.48 -20.55
C ARG A 332 9.77 1.60 -21.27
N MET A 333 8.75 0.83 -20.87
CA MET A 333 7.41 0.93 -21.44
C MET A 333 6.80 2.32 -21.20
N ARG A 334 6.90 2.84 -19.98
CA ARG A 334 6.43 4.19 -19.62
C ARG A 334 7.09 5.27 -20.46
N GLU A 335 8.42 5.21 -20.61
CA GLU A 335 9.18 6.24 -21.33
C GLU A 335 8.85 6.22 -22.83
N LYS A 336 8.73 5.03 -23.42
CA LYS A 336 8.29 4.86 -24.81
C LYS A 336 6.91 5.49 -25.05
N ASP A 337 5.98 5.31 -24.13
CA ASP A 337 4.63 5.87 -24.24
C ASP A 337 4.64 7.40 -24.11
N ARG A 338 5.41 7.94 -23.16
CA ARG A 338 5.60 9.38 -22.99
C ARG A 338 6.17 10.05 -24.25
N GLN A 339 7.19 9.45 -24.85
CA GLN A 339 7.79 9.96 -26.10
C GLN A 339 6.80 9.93 -27.26
N THR A 340 5.99 8.87 -27.35
CA THR A 340 4.94 8.74 -28.37
C THR A 340 3.88 9.82 -28.22
N ASP A 341 3.44 10.07 -26.99
CA ASP A 341 2.42 11.10 -26.71
C ASP A 341 2.94 12.53 -26.95
N GLN A 342 4.20 12.81 -26.57
CA GLN A 342 4.84 14.09 -26.87
C GLN A 342 4.95 14.34 -28.38
N SER A 343 5.35 13.33 -29.14
CA SER A 343 5.46 13.41 -30.61
C SER A 343 4.11 13.69 -31.27
N ARG A 344 3.03 13.09 -30.76
CA ARG A 344 1.64 13.34 -31.22
C ARG A 344 1.20 14.77 -30.92
N LEU A 345 1.49 15.28 -29.71
CA LEU A 345 1.13 16.64 -29.31
C LEU A 345 1.86 17.69 -30.14
N GLN A 346 3.15 17.48 -30.42
CA GLN A 346 3.93 18.37 -31.30
C GLN A 346 3.36 18.37 -32.72
N SER A 347 3.05 17.19 -33.28
CA SER A 347 2.44 17.06 -34.61
C SER A 347 1.07 17.75 -34.69
N ALA A 348 0.24 17.64 -33.65
CA ALA A 348 -1.07 18.30 -33.58
C ALA A 348 -0.99 19.83 -33.43
N THR A 349 0.14 20.34 -32.91
CA THR A 349 0.38 21.78 -32.77
C THR A 349 0.89 22.40 -34.07
N ILE A 350 1.66 21.66 -34.87
CA ILE A 350 2.17 22.11 -36.18
C ILE A 350 1.07 22.17 -37.25
N LEU A 351 -0.01 21.40 -37.08
CA LEU A 351 -1.17 21.37 -37.98
C LEU A 351 -2.24 22.44 -37.65
N LYS A 352 -2.02 23.27 -36.62
CA LYS A 352 -2.84 24.44 -36.28
C LYS A 352 -2.07 25.71 -36.60
#